data_AF-A0A2V9TSM3-F1
#
_entry.id   AF-A0A2V9TSM3-F1
#
_cell.length_a   1.000
_cell.length_b   1.000
_cell.length_c   1.000
_cell.angle_alpha   90.00
_cell.angle_beta   90.00
_cell.angle_gamma   90.00
#
_symmetry.space_group_name_H-M   'P 1'
#
loop_
_entity.id
_entity.type
_entity.pdbx_description
1 polymer ?
#
loop_
_entity_poly.entity_id
_entity_poly.type
_entity_poly.pdbx_seq_one_letter_code
_entity_poly.pdbx_strand_id
1 'polypeptide(L)'
;MTVEDKLSAPKRRTRAEVQKLVAEFVSSGMRRSEFCRSRGLSFGTLDRHLKKRRWKRKSRAASAAGRLVPVELAARKSPTQHEPSCGLAVVLPGGRRIEVHPDFRPAFIDPSDGGVA
;
A
#
# COMPACT_ATOMS: atom_id res chain seq x y z
N MET A 1 -25.41 15.45 -50.81
CA MET A 1 -25.15 14.02 -50.55
C MET A 1 -24.53 13.93 -49.17
N THR A 2 -25.39 13.79 -48.16
CA THR A 2 -25.06 13.70 -46.75
C THR A 2 -24.55 12.29 -46.41
N VAL A 3 -23.39 12.20 -45.77
CA VAL A 3 -23.02 11.00 -44.99
C VAL A 3 -22.86 11.46 -43.55
N GLU A 4 -23.96 11.36 -42.82
CA GLU A 4 -23.98 11.51 -41.37
C GLU A 4 -23.20 10.34 -40.78
N ASP A 5 -21.99 10.63 -40.31
CA ASP A 5 -21.12 9.66 -39.67
C ASP A 5 -21.76 9.27 -38.33
N LYS A 6 -22.38 8.08 -38.30
CA LYS A 6 -23.03 7.53 -37.12
C LYS A 6 -22.00 7.41 -36.00
N LEU A 7 -22.14 8.27 -34.98
CA LEU A 7 -21.41 8.20 -33.72
C LEU A 7 -21.73 6.89 -33.00
N SER A 8 -21.05 5.81 -33.40
CA SER A 8 -21.07 4.53 -32.70
C SER A 8 -20.51 4.75 -31.30
N ALA A 9 -21.29 4.42 -30.26
CA ALA A 9 -20.86 4.55 -28.89
C ALA A 9 -19.49 3.88 -28.71
N PRO A 10 -18.47 4.56 -28.16
CA PRO A 10 -17.13 4.02 -28.08
C PRO A 10 -17.16 2.67 -27.35
N LYS A 11 -16.81 1.60 -28.08
CA LYS A 11 -16.80 0.23 -27.57
C LYS A 11 -16.01 0.21 -26.27
N ARG A 12 -16.66 -0.25 -25.18
CA ARG A 12 -16.01 -0.32 -23.86
C ARG A 12 -14.77 -1.20 -23.98
N ARG A 13 -13.60 -0.59 -23.79
CA ARG A 13 -12.33 -1.31 -23.78
C ARG A 13 -12.29 -2.25 -22.59
N THR A 14 -11.87 -3.48 -22.82
CA THR A 14 -11.72 -4.46 -21.75
C THR A 14 -10.51 -4.11 -20.89
N ARG A 15 -10.48 -4.63 -19.66
CA ARG A 15 -9.34 -4.40 -18.75
C ARG A 15 -8.02 -4.90 -19.34
N ALA A 16 -8.04 -6.01 -20.09
CA ALA A 16 -6.86 -6.59 -20.72
C ALA A 16 -6.29 -5.67 -21.81
N GLU A 17 -7.16 -5.09 -22.65
CA GLU A 17 -6.77 -4.10 -23.67
C GLU A 17 -6.09 -2.89 -23.04
N VAL A 18 -6.64 -2.35 -21.95
CA VAL A 18 -6.03 -1.20 -21.26
C VAL A 18 -4.68 -1.58 -20.65
N GLN A 19 -4.52 -2.81 -20.16
CA GLN A 19 -3.21 -3.28 -19.66
C GLN A 19 -2.18 -3.36 -20.78
N LYS A 20 -2.55 -3.84 -21.97
CA LYS A 20 -1.68 -3.87 -23.15
C LYS A 20 -1.24 -2.46 -23.55
N LEU A 21 -2.17 -1.51 -23.62
CA LEU A 21 -1.87 -0.11 -23.91
C LEU A 21 -0.92 0.51 -22.87
N VAL A 22 -1.08 0.18 -21.59
CA VAL A 22 -0.18 0.67 -20.55
C VAL A 22 1.23 0.06 -20.67
N ALA A 23 1.34 -1.21 -21.09
CA ALA A 23 2.63 -1.82 -21.36
C ALA A 23 3.33 -1.15 -22.56
N GLU A 24 2.59 -0.92 -23.65
CA GLU A 24 3.08 -0.21 -24.84
C GLU A 24 3.48 1.25 -24.54
N PHE A 25 2.74 1.94 -23.65
CA PHE A 25 3.13 3.28 -23.19
C PHE A 25 4.47 3.26 -22.46
N VAL A 26 4.67 2.28 -21.58
CA VAL A 26 5.90 2.17 -20.78
C VAL A 26 7.09 1.79 -21.66
N SER A 27 6.89 0.96 -22.69
CA SER A 27 7.96 0.58 -23.62
C SER A 27 8.26 1.66 -24.67
N SER A 28 7.26 2.44 -25.08
CA SER A 28 7.44 3.46 -26.13
C SER A 28 8.21 4.70 -25.66
N GLY A 29 8.20 5.02 -24.37
CA GLY A 29 8.86 6.23 -23.84
C GLY A 29 8.24 7.55 -24.30
N MET A 30 7.13 7.52 -25.04
CA MET A 30 6.44 8.71 -25.55
C MET A 30 5.90 9.59 -24.42
N ARG A 31 5.70 10.87 -24.72
CA ARG A 31 4.96 11.76 -23.82
C ARG A 31 3.51 11.30 -23.72
N ARG A 32 2.90 11.46 -22.53
CA ARG A 32 1.50 11.05 -22.28
C ARG A 32 0.53 11.65 -23.30
N SER A 33 0.74 12.90 -23.70
CA SER A 33 -0.14 13.61 -24.64
C SER A 33 -0.08 13.04 -26.05
N GLU A 34 1.08 12.62 -26.52
CA GLU A 34 1.24 11.97 -27.84
C GLU A 34 0.65 10.57 -27.83
N PHE A 35 0.91 9.79 -26.78
CA PHE A 35 0.38 8.45 -26.64
C PHE A 35 -1.15 8.43 -26.53
N CYS A 36 -1.73 9.34 -25.73
CA CYS A 36 -3.17 9.46 -25.60
C CYS A 36 -3.85 9.88 -26.92
N ARG A 37 -3.22 10.79 -27.68
CA ARG A 37 -3.71 11.22 -29.00
C ARG A 37 -3.66 10.10 -30.03
N SER A 38 -2.54 9.39 -30.15
CA SER A 38 -2.38 8.32 -31.15
C SER A 38 -3.30 7.10 -30.91
N ARG A 39 -3.71 6.86 -29.66
CA ARG A 39 -4.54 5.71 -29.29
C ARG A 39 -6.00 6.06 -28.98
N GLY A 40 -6.40 7.33 -29.12
CA GLY A 40 -7.76 7.77 -28.77
C GLY A 40 -8.11 7.43 -27.31
N LEU A 41 -7.20 7.74 -26.40
CA LEU A 41 -7.32 7.48 -24.96
C LEU A 41 -7.42 8.79 -24.19
N SER A 42 -8.30 8.84 -23.19
CA SER A 42 -8.27 9.92 -22.22
C SER A 42 -7.09 9.78 -21.27
N PHE A 43 -6.53 10.91 -20.84
CA PHE A 43 -5.45 10.94 -19.84
C PHE A 43 -5.85 10.22 -18.54
N GLY A 44 -7.09 10.41 -18.09
CA GLY A 44 -7.60 9.78 -16.87
C GLY A 44 -7.59 8.26 -16.91
N THR A 45 -7.77 7.66 -18.10
CA THR A 45 -7.66 6.20 -18.27
C THR A 45 -6.22 5.74 -18.06
N LEU A 46 -5.25 6.42 -18.68
CA LEU A 46 -3.84 6.08 -18.53
C LEU A 46 -3.38 6.26 -17.08
N ASP A 47 -3.69 7.40 -16.47
CA ASP A 47 -3.26 7.74 -15.10
C ASP A 47 -3.86 6.80 -14.05
N ARG A 48 -5.14 6.42 -14.18
CA ARG A 48 -5.78 5.44 -13.28
C ARG A 48 -4.99 4.14 -13.26
N HIS A 49 -4.60 3.65 -14.43
CA HIS A 49 -3.87 2.39 -14.55
C HIS A 49 -2.40 2.50 -14.09
N LEU A 50 -1.75 3.64 -14.34
CA LEU A 50 -0.40 3.92 -13.82
C LEU A 50 -0.37 4.00 -12.28
N LYS A 51 -1.33 4.70 -11.67
CA LYS A 51 -1.48 4.78 -10.20
C LYS A 51 -1.70 3.40 -9.60
N LYS A 52 -2.59 2.59 -10.19
CA LYS A 52 -2.85 1.21 -9.76
C LYS A 52 -1.59 0.34 -9.80
N ARG A 53 -0.76 0.46 -10.84
CA ARG A 53 0.54 -0.24 -10.93
C ARG A 53 1.51 0.20 -9.83
N ARG A 54 1.59 1.51 -9.54
CA ARG A 54 2.44 2.04 -8.46
C ARG A 54 2.02 1.50 -7.10
N TRP A 55 0.72 1.51 -6.79
CA TRP A 55 0.22 0.93 -5.54
C TRP A 55 0.47 -0.57 -5.43
N LYS A 56 0.27 -1.35 -6.50
CA LYS A 56 0.58 -2.79 -6.49
C LYS A 56 2.08 -3.09 -6.31
N ARG A 57 2.96 -2.18 -6.74
CA ARG A 57 4.41 -2.27 -6.50
C ARG A 57 4.74 -1.89 -5.06
N LYS A 58 4.15 -0.79 -4.54
CA LYS A 58 4.33 -0.36 -3.14
C LYS A 58 3.82 -1.41 -2.15
N SER A 59 2.67 -2.04 -2.43
CA SER A 59 2.14 -3.11 -1.57
C SER A 59 3.06 -4.33 -1.57
N ARG A 60 3.60 -4.74 -2.73
CA ARG A 60 4.58 -5.84 -2.81
C ARG A 60 5.91 -5.49 -2.13
N ALA A 61 6.38 -4.26 -2.26
CA ALA A 61 7.56 -3.78 -1.56
C ALA A 61 7.33 -3.73 -0.04
N ALA A 62 6.14 -3.30 0.41
CA ALA A 62 5.76 -3.36 1.83
C ALA A 62 5.69 -4.80 2.34
N SER A 63 5.15 -5.74 1.55
CA SER A 63 5.19 -7.17 1.88
C SER A 63 6.61 -7.73 1.96
N ALA A 64 7.58 -7.16 1.22
CA ALA A 64 8.99 -7.55 1.29
C ALA A 64 9.74 -6.88 2.47
N ALA A 65 9.30 -5.68 2.90
CA ALA A 65 9.91 -4.92 3.99
C ALA A 65 9.41 -5.31 5.40
N GLY A 66 8.40 -6.16 5.50
CA GLY A 66 7.87 -6.64 6.78
C GLY A 66 6.53 -7.34 6.58
N ARG A 67 6.51 -8.67 6.77
CA ARG A 67 5.29 -9.46 6.70
C ARG A 67 4.42 -9.11 7.91
N LEU A 68 3.33 -8.38 7.69
CA LEU A 68 2.31 -8.15 8.72
C LEU A 68 1.74 -9.51 9.16
N VAL A 69 1.80 -9.79 10.45
CA VAL A 69 1.22 -10.99 11.06
C VAL A 69 -0.17 -10.61 11.57
N PRO A 70 -1.22 -11.40 11.28
CA PRO A 70 -2.53 -11.19 11.90
C PRO A 70 -2.38 -11.33 13.42
N VAL A 71 -2.73 -10.28 14.16
CA VAL A 71 -2.77 -10.29 15.62
C VAL A 71 -4.22 -10.25 16.05
N GLU A 72 -4.63 -11.21 16.85
CA GLU A 72 -5.94 -11.22 17.48
C GLU A 72 -5.89 -10.28 18.70
N LEU A 73 -6.80 -9.31 18.74
CA LEU A 73 -6.91 -8.40 19.87
C LEU A 73 -7.64 -9.15 20.99
N ALA A 74 -6.94 -9.42 22.10
CA ALA A 74 -7.57 -10.00 23.27
C ALA A 74 -8.73 -9.09 23.72
N ALA A 75 -9.94 -9.65 23.77
CA ALA A 75 -11.10 -8.96 24.32
C ALA A 75 -10.75 -8.45 25.73
N ARG A 76 -11.08 -7.18 26.01
CA ARG A 76 -10.90 -6.61 27.35
C ARG A 76 -11.70 -7.44 28.35
N LYS A 77 -11.01 -8.29 29.11
CA LYS A 77 -11.60 -8.97 30.27
C LYS A 77 -11.98 -7.90 31.30
N SER A 78 -13.12 -8.10 31.95
CA SER A 78 -13.59 -7.23 33.03
C SER A 78 -12.51 -7.04 34.09
N PRO A 79 -12.41 -5.85 34.71
CA PRO A 79 -11.29 -5.46 35.59
C PRO A 79 -11.29 -6.17 36.96
N THR A 80 -11.85 -7.36 37.09
CA THR A 80 -12.17 -7.95 38.39
C THR A 80 -11.26 -9.09 38.83
N GLN A 81 -10.04 -9.25 38.26
CA GLN A 81 -9.03 -10.19 38.80
C GLN A 81 -7.70 -10.17 38.02
N HIS A 82 -7.05 -9.01 37.88
CA HIS A 82 -5.59 -8.93 37.77
C HIS A 82 -5.19 -7.46 37.87
N GLU A 83 -4.41 -7.08 38.88
CA GLU A 83 -3.56 -5.89 38.79
C GLU A 83 -2.77 -5.98 37.48
N PRO A 84 -2.90 -5.05 36.53
CA PRO A 84 -2.13 -5.13 35.29
C PRO A 84 -0.69 -4.75 35.62
N SER A 85 0.09 -5.67 36.20
CA SER A 85 1.51 -5.47 36.49
C SER A 85 2.35 -5.27 35.23
N CYS A 86 1.77 -5.41 34.03
CA CYS A 86 2.41 -5.12 32.75
C CYS A 86 1.45 -4.37 31.80
N GLY A 87 1.94 -3.28 31.20
CA GLY A 87 1.28 -2.51 30.15
C GLY A 87 1.47 -3.10 28.75
N LEU A 88 2.57 -3.84 28.52
CA LEU A 88 2.83 -4.63 27.31
C LEU A 88 3.58 -5.91 27.69
N ALA A 89 3.21 -7.05 27.12
CA ALA A 89 3.98 -8.29 27.25
C ALA A 89 4.15 -8.98 25.88
N VAL A 90 5.38 -9.36 25.54
CA VAL A 90 5.73 -10.12 24.34
C VAL A 90 6.18 -11.52 24.77
N VAL A 91 5.42 -12.55 24.38
CA VAL A 91 5.77 -13.95 24.65
C VAL A 91 6.39 -14.56 23.41
N LEU A 92 7.63 -15.03 23.54
CA LEU A 92 8.39 -15.68 22.47
C LEU A 92 8.15 -17.20 22.47
N PRO A 93 8.38 -17.88 21.34
CA PRO A 93 8.42 -19.34 21.29
C PRO A 93 9.41 -19.90 22.34
N GLY A 94 8.98 -20.92 23.08
CA GLY A 94 9.74 -21.46 24.21
C GLY A 94 9.46 -20.80 25.56
N GLY A 95 8.43 -19.96 25.68
CA GLY A 95 7.90 -19.47 26.96
C GLY A 95 8.63 -18.27 27.57
N ARG A 96 9.65 -17.73 26.89
CA ARG A 96 10.31 -16.48 27.31
C ARG A 96 9.37 -15.30 27.15
N ARG A 97 9.35 -14.39 28.11
CA ARG A 97 8.39 -13.28 28.19
C ARG A 97 9.10 -11.96 28.48
N ILE A 98 8.84 -10.95 27.65
CA ILE A 98 9.37 -9.58 27.79
C ILE A 98 8.21 -8.70 28.23
N GLU A 99 8.35 -8.01 29.37
CA GLU A 99 7.29 -7.20 29.96
C GLU A 99 7.70 -5.73 30.06
N VAL A 100 6.77 -4.83 29.76
CA VAL A 100 6.89 -3.39 29.95
C VAL A 100 5.87 -3.00 30.99
N HIS A 101 6.31 -2.39 32.08
CA HIS A 101 5.44 -1.93 33.17
C HIS A 101 4.54 -0.77 32.68
N PRO A 102 3.29 -0.61 33.19
CA PRO A 102 2.45 0.52 32.85
C PRO A 102 3.10 1.90 33.07
N ASP A 103 4.00 1.99 34.05
CA ASP A 103 4.72 3.23 34.39
C ASP A 103 5.98 3.47 33.53
N PHE A 104 6.20 2.65 32.50
CA PHE A 104 7.34 2.81 31.61
C PHE A 104 7.29 4.18 30.92
N ARG A 105 8.24 5.04 31.27
CA ARG A 105 8.51 6.29 30.57
C ARG A 105 9.62 6.04 29.56
N PRO A 106 9.40 6.29 28.26
CA PRO A 106 10.51 6.32 27.33
C PRO A 106 11.42 7.49 27.73
N ALA A 107 12.66 7.20 28.10
CA ALA A 107 13.68 8.22 28.03
C ALA A 107 13.83 8.56 26.55
N PHE A 108 13.53 9.81 26.18
CA PHE A 108 13.95 10.32 24.89
C PHE A 108 15.48 10.25 24.90
N ILE A 109 16.04 9.31 24.15
CA ILE A 109 17.46 9.33 23.86
C ILE A 109 17.62 10.47 22.87
N ASP A 110 18.14 11.61 23.36
CA ASP A 110 18.51 12.69 22.48
C ASP A 110 19.62 12.18 21.55
N PRO A 111 19.49 12.36 20.23
CA PRO A 111 20.48 11.89 19.27
C PRO A 111 21.86 12.59 19.43
N SER A 112 21.96 13.58 20.32
CA SER A 112 23.22 14.22 20.72
C SER A 112 23.98 13.48 21.82
N ASP A 113 23.33 12.59 22.57
CA ASP A 113 24.02 11.70 23.53
C ASP A 113 24.63 10.53 22.77
N GLY A 114 25.72 10.83 22.06
CA GLY A 114 26.63 9.86 21.47
C GLY A 114 27.30 9.03 22.55
N GLY A 115 26.58 8.03 23.07
CA GLY A 115 27.15 6.96 23.89
C GLY A 115 27.85 5.94 22.99
N VAL A 116 29.18 6.01 22.95
CA VAL A 116 30.02 4.88 22.53
C VAL A 116 29.84 3.73 23.53
N ALA A 117 29.59 2.54 22.98
CA ALA A 117 29.66 1.18 23.53
C ALA A 117 29.60 1.00 25.06
#